data_AF-A0A1Y3AF54-F1
#
_entry.id   AF-A0A1Y3AF54-F1
#
_cell.length_a   1.000
_cell.length_b   1.000
_cell.length_c   1.000
_cell.angle_alpha   90.00
_cell.angle_beta   90.00
_cell.angle_gamma   90.00
#
_symmetry.space_group_name_H-M   'P 1'
#
loop_
_entity.id
_entity.type
_entity.pdbx_description
1 polymer ?
#
loop_
_entity_poly.entity_id
_entity_poly.type
_entity_poly.pdbx_seq_one_letter_code
_entity_poly.pdbx_strand_id
1 'polypeptide(L)'
;VDRDEVERLIDAVSALEDTIDQHSPVDAARSVEEPGVAADVSDGDDDPLAAIEARIDDLDLSEEVRRDVFDDEWLDARGEGVEPEEPRPDVLAFLRDHGKRYDPESGKAVDREPWETTVIDAVREEAYYFAGQKQTKVMNEGWATYWESVMMGGEGFAGPDEFLTYADHMSRVLGSPGLNPYKLGFELWTHVELRAARREVVDKLLRVEGVTPENFHSRIDLDEVADLLEPHPAIAGAGPATLDALADLAADGDPRVDAEAVDRALSVRSGEDAGPGGDGADPDAGPEIERYPWKLLTREGLAERHYVLSRPEHRGALRNVSRESLEAQARYLFDVDRYETVAEAIADVDRAAGWDRMFEVRESHNDVTFIDAFLTAEFVREGNYFTYEYSRAAEEHRVASVDADDVRKKLLLRFTNFGKPTVVVLDGNFRNRGELLLGHRYNGVELDAERAKATLKRVFELWGRPVNLATVRVEYGDGEVRRAKRRGEEPEGTEVGVRYQYDGGEVTEHDLDGDIEARIAADEVDYDTKPDDWLA
;
A
#
# COMPACT_ATOMS: atom_id res chain seq x y z
N VAL A 1 -18.69 24.37 -22.60
CA VAL A 1 -19.07 23.66 -21.37
C VAL A 1 -18.99 24.63 -20.21
N ASP A 2 -20.01 24.66 -19.36
CA ASP A 2 -20.01 25.48 -18.14
C ASP A 2 -19.05 24.88 -17.10
N ARG A 3 -18.44 25.73 -16.26
CA ARG A 3 -17.48 25.26 -15.25
C ARG A 3 -18.12 24.38 -14.18
N ASP A 4 -19.33 24.73 -13.73
CA ASP A 4 -20.00 24.02 -12.66
C ASP A 4 -20.50 22.64 -13.13
N GLU A 5 -20.74 22.46 -14.43
CA GLU A 5 -20.99 21.15 -15.05
C GLU A 5 -19.75 20.26 -15.03
N VAL A 6 -18.59 20.81 -15.37
CA VAL A 6 -17.32 20.07 -15.31
C VAL A 6 -16.97 19.68 -13.88
N GLU A 7 -17.06 20.59 -12.92
CA GLU A 7 -16.76 20.30 -11.51
C GLU A 7 -17.68 19.24 -10.92
N ARG A 8 -18.99 19.29 -11.25
CA ARG A 8 -19.94 18.24 -10.83
C ARG A 8 -19.60 16.86 -11.40
N LEU A 9 -19.21 16.80 -12.67
CA LEU A 9 -18.79 15.55 -13.29
C LEU A 9 -17.52 15.01 -12.63
N ILE A 10 -16.52 15.86 -12.41
CA ILE A 10 -15.29 15.48 -11.70
C ILE A 10 -15.62 14.92 -10.31
N ASP A 11 -16.46 15.61 -9.53
CA ASP A 11 -16.89 15.12 -8.21
C ASP A 11 -17.53 13.72 -8.29
N ALA A 12 -18.38 13.49 -9.31
CA ALA A 12 -19.06 12.21 -9.48
C ALA A 12 -18.09 11.08 -9.86
N VAL A 13 -17.13 11.36 -10.74
CA VAL A 13 -16.12 10.37 -11.17
C VAL A 13 -15.10 10.11 -10.07
N SER A 14 -14.61 11.14 -9.37
CA SER A 14 -13.69 11.01 -8.23
C SER A 14 -14.30 10.25 -7.06
N ALA A 15 -15.63 10.24 -6.89
CA ALA A 15 -16.29 9.39 -5.91
C ALA A 15 -16.14 7.88 -6.20
N LEU A 16 -15.72 7.52 -7.42
CA LEU A 16 -15.57 6.15 -7.93
C LEU A 16 -14.13 5.84 -8.38
N GLU A 17 -13.16 6.73 -8.18
CA GLU A 17 -11.76 6.52 -8.64
C GLU A 17 -11.11 5.24 -8.11
N ASP A 18 -11.57 4.74 -6.97
CA ASP A 18 -11.08 3.52 -6.32
C ASP A 18 -11.82 2.24 -6.79
N THR A 19 -12.70 2.36 -7.79
CA THR A 19 -13.47 1.25 -8.39
C THR A 19 -12.94 0.83 -9.77
N ILE A 20 -11.68 1.16 -10.05
CA ILE A 20 -10.94 0.64 -11.20
C ILE A 20 -10.45 -0.78 -10.93
N ASP A 21 -10.10 -1.53 -11.97
CA ASP A 21 -9.37 -2.78 -11.82
C ASP A 21 -7.86 -2.52 -11.87
N GLN A 22 -7.26 -2.24 -10.71
CA GLN A 22 -5.84 -1.91 -10.59
C GLN A 22 -4.88 -3.05 -10.95
N HIS A 23 -5.37 -4.29 -11.13
CA HIS A 23 -4.53 -5.44 -11.48
C HIS A 23 -4.42 -5.66 -12.99
N SER A 24 -5.24 -4.92 -13.74
CA SER A 24 -5.30 -4.98 -15.17
C SER A 24 -4.65 -3.73 -15.81
N PRO A 25 -4.09 -3.83 -17.02
CA PRO A 25 -3.72 -2.64 -17.79
C PRO A 25 -4.91 -1.69 -17.96
N VAL A 26 -4.66 -0.38 -18.05
CA VAL A 26 -5.73 0.64 -18.23
C VAL A 26 -6.66 0.34 -19.42
N ASP A 27 -6.11 -0.29 -20.47
CA ASP A 27 -6.82 -0.69 -21.68
C ASP A 27 -7.38 -2.12 -21.63
N ALA A 28 -7.06 -2.93 -20.63
CA ALA A 28 -7.54 -4.31 -20.56
C ALA A 28 -9.07 -4.37 -20.40
N ALA A 29 -9.64 -3.44 -19.62
CA ALA A 29 -11.09 -3.26 -19.56
C ALA A 29 -11.70 -2.79 -20.90
N ARG A 30 -10.91 -2.09 -21.74
CA ARG A 30 -11.29 -1.67 -23.11
C ARG A 30 -11.20 -2.82 -24.13
N SER A 31 -10.49 -3.91 -23.79
CA SER A 31 -10.13 -5.00 -24.70
C SER A 31 -11.03 -6.24 -24.61
N VAL A 32 -12.12 -6.18 -23.85
CA VAL A 32 -13.12 -7.25 -23.93
C VAL A 32 -13.76 -7.12 -25.30
N GLU A 33 -13.28 -7.96 -26.22
CA GLU A 33 -13.85 -8.21 -27.54
C GLU A 33 -15.31 -8.63 -27.34
N GLU A 34 -16.22 -7.64 -27.24
CA GLU A 34 -17.55 -7.85 -27.76
C GLU A 34 -17.39 -8.16 -29.25
N PRO A 35 -18.02 -9.25 -29.77
CA PRO A 35 -17.96 -9.56 -31.19
C PRO A 35 -18.62 -8.44 -32.00
N GLY A 36 -17.82 -7.45 -32.39
CA GLY A 36 -18.27 -6.27 -33.13
C GLY A 36 -17.30 -5.10 -33.21
N VAL A 37 -16.35 -4.93 -32.28
CA VAL A 37 -15.53 -3.71 -32.20
C VAL A 37 -14.03 -4.02 -32.11
N ALA A 38 -13.53 -4.79 -33.07
CA ALA A 38 -12.08 -4.95 -33.28
C ALA A 38 -11.75 -4.84 -34.76
N ALA A 39 -11.75 -3.62 -35.30
CA ALA A 39 -10.88 -3.18 -36.39
C ALA A 39 -11.01 -1.66 -36.63
N ASP A 40 -9.84 -1.03 -36.74
CA ASP A 40 -9.58 0.26 -37.38
C ASP A 40 -10.00 1.56 -36.69
N VAL A 41 -8.98 2.17 -36.06
CA VAL A 41 -8.75 3.61 -36.16
C VAL A 41 -8.35 3.92 -37.61
N SER A 42 -9.34 4.18 -38.47
CA SER A 42 -9.15 4.74 -39.80
C SER A 42 -10.47 5.34 -40.29
N ASP A 43 -10.53 6.68 -40.30
CA ASP A 43 -11.41 7.54 -41.10
C ASP A 43 -12.77 6.94 -41.53
N GLY A 44 -13.83 7.29 -40.80
CA GLY A 44 -15.20 7.07 -41.21
C GLY A 44 -16.19 7.52 -40.14
N ASP A 45 -16.68 8.75 -40.26
CA ASP A 45 -17.94 9.17 -39.63
C ASP A 45 -19.05 8.26 -40.15
N ASP A 46 -19.40 7.21 -39.41
CA ASP A 46 -20.67 6.52 -39.58
C ASP A 46 -21.14 6.06 -38.19
N ASP A 47 -22.08 6.81 -37.64
CA ASP A 47 -22.91 6.36 -36.53
C ASP A 47 -23.51 4.98 -36.88
N PRO A 48 -23.25 3.91 -36.10
CA PRO A 48 -23.81 2.58 -36.35
C PRO A 48 -25.34 2.59 -36.47
N LEU A 49 -26.01 3.54 -35.81
CA LEU A 49 -27.45 3.75 -35.90
C LEU A 49 -27.85 4.32 -37.27
N ALA A 50 -27.08 5.29 -37.78
CA ALA A 50 -27.29 5.89 -39.10
C ALA A 50 -27.05 4.89 -40.25
N ALA A 51 -26.07 3.98 -40.10
CA ALA A 51 -25.81 2.92 -41.08
C ALA A 51 -26.94 1.87 -41.13
N ILE A 52 -27.62 1.64 -40.01
CA ILE A 52 -28.78 0.75 -39.91
C ILE A 52 -30.04 1.45 -40.43
N GLU A 53 -30.26 2.73 -40.10
CA GLU A 53 -31.35 3.55 -40.67
C GLU A 53 -31.26 3.64 -42.20
N ALA A 54 -30.07 3.87 -42.75
CA ALA A 54 -29.84 3.91 -44.19
C ALA A 54 -30.16 2.56 -44.87
N ARG A 55 -29.89 1.43 -44.19
CA ARG A 55 -30.24 0.09 -44.69
C ARG A 55 -31.74 -0.19 -44.61
N ILE A 56 -32.43 0.35 -43.61
CA ILE A 56 -33.89 0.21 -43.47
C ILE A 56 -34.61 1.09 -44.49
N ASP A 57 -34.08 2.28 -44.78
CA ASP A 57 -34.58 3.16 -45.85
C ASP A 57 -34.45 2.53 -47.24
N ASP A 58 -33.41 1.72 -47.47
CA ASP A 58 -33.18 1.02 -48.75
C ASP A 58 -34.13 -0.18 -48.96
N LEU A 59 -34.91 -0.58 -47.95
CA LEU A 59 -35.84 -1.73 -48.03
C LEU A 59 -37.26 -1.37 -48.51
N ASP A 60 -37.54 -0.10 -48.84
CA ASP A 60 -38.81 0.41 -49.42
C ASP A 60 -40.06 -0.15 -48.72
N LEU A 61 -40.02 -0.18 -47.37
CA LEU A 61 -41.11 -0.66 -46.52
C LEU A 61 -42.14 0.45 -46.28
N SER A 62 -43.42 0.10 -46.19
CA SER A 62 -44.47 1.06 -45.84
C SER A 62 -44.35 1.52 -44.39
N GLU A 63 -44.64 2.79 -44.12
CA GLU A 63 -44.63 3.44 -42.78
C GLU A 63 -45.37 2.63 -41.68
N GLU A 64 -46.42 1.90 -42.04
CA GLU A 64 -47.19 1.06 -41.10
C GLU A 64 -46.38 -0.16 -40.62
N VAL A 65 -45.57 -0.77 -41.49
CA VAL A 65 -44.70 -1.91 -41.16
C VAL A 65 -43.46 -1.47 -40.41
N ARG A 66 -42.95 -0.26 -40.67
CA ARG A 66 -41.81 0.29 -39.94
C ARG A 66 -42.16 0.52 -38.47
N ARG A 67 -43.39 0.99 -38.19
CA ARG A 67 -43.86 1.25 -36.83
C ARG A 67 -44.24 -0.01 -36.04
N ASP A 68 -44.63 -1.09 -36.73
CA ASP A 68 -45.04 -2.36 -36.11
C ASP A 68 -43.86 -3.35 -35.92
N VAL A 69 -42.72 -3.13 -36.60
CA VAL A 69 -41.53 -4.01 -36.53
C VAL A 69 -40.34 -3.35 -35.81
N PHE A 70 -40.29 -2.01 -35.76
CA PHE A 70 -39.25 -1.22 -35.10
C PHE A 70 -39.85 -0.28 -34.04
N ASP A 71 -40.61 -0.83 -33.09
CA ASP A 71 -41.15 -0.11 -31.95
C ASP A 71 -40.12 0.04 -30.81
N ASP A 72 -40.47 0.77 -29.74
CA ASP A 72 -39.63 0.92 -28.54
C ASP A 72 -39.24 -0.45 -27.94
N GLU A 73 -40.04 -1.50 -28.19
CA GLU A 73 -39.79 -2.89 -27.78
C GLU A 73 -38.65 -3.55 -28.61
N TRP A 74 -38.51 -3.21 -29.89
CA TRP A 74 -37.37 -3.61 -30.74
C TRP A 74 -36.06 -2.91 -30.37
N LEU A 75 -36.14 -1.65 -29.89
CA LEU A 75 -34.98 -0.92 -29.33
C LEU A 75 -34.59 -1.46 -27.94
N ASP A 76 -35.56 -1.82 -27.11
CA ASP A 76 -35.33 -2.45 -25.79
C ASP A 76 -34.81 -3.89 -25.92
N ALA A 77 -35.16 -4.63 -26.98
CA ALA A 77 -34.61 -5.96 -27.26
C ALA A 77 -33.11 -5.95 -27.59
N ARG A 78 -32.52 -4.78 -27.89
CA ARG A 78 -31.06 -4.61 -27.97
C ARG A 78 -30.38 -4.29 -26.64
N GLY A 79 -31.15 -4.11 -25.56
CA GLY A 79 -30.65 -4.10 -24.19
C GLY A 79 -30.12 -5.46 -23.71
N GLU A 80 -30.22 -6.51 -24.53
CA GLU A 80 -29.68 -7.86 -24.31
C GLU A 80 -28.13 -7.94 -24.27
N GLY A 81 -27.41 -6.82 -24.24
CA GLY A 81 -25.93 -6.79 -24.25
C GLY A 81 -25.25 -6.15 -23.04
N VAL A 82 -25.97 -5.66 -22.02
CA VAL A 82 -25.38 -4.85 -20.93
C VAL A 82 -25.24 -5.63 -19.61
N GLU A 83 -25.68 -6.88 -19.57
CA GLU A 83 -25.39 -7.78 -18.44
C GLU A 83 -24.04 -8.45 -18.69
N PRO A 84 -23.02 -8.21 -17.84
CA PRO A 84 -21.75 -8.88 -18.02
C PRO A 84 -21.85 -10.35 -17.59
N GLU A 85 -21.20 -11.25 -18.35
CA GLU A 85 -21.19 -12.69 -18.04
C GLU A 85 -20.60 -12.99 -16.64
N GLU A 86 -19.66 -12.14 -16.20
CA GLU A 86 -19.03 -12.17 -14.88
C GLU A 86 -19.07 -10.77 -14.24
N PRO A 87 -19.06 -10.67 -12.89
CA PRO A 87 -18.98 -9.38 -12.22
C PRO A 87 -17.80 -8.52 -12.71
N ARG A 88 -18.06 -7.31 -13.22
CA ARG A 88 -17.02 -6.44 -13.78
C ARG A 88 -16.37 -5.62 -12.65
N PRO A 89 -15.06 -5.75 -12.40
CA PRO A 89 -14.38 -5.01 -11.33
C PRO A 89 -14.22 -3.52 -11.62
N ASP A 90 -13.96 -3.13 -12.88
CA ASP A 90 -13.80 -1.72 -13.25
C ASP A 90 -15.17 -1.04 -13.50
N VAL A 91 -15.77 -0.53 -12.43
CA VAL A 91 -17.08 0.14 -12.46
C VAL A 91 -17.00 1.44 -13.28
N LEU A 92 -15.88 2.17 -13.19
CA LEU A 92 -15.68 3.41 -13.95
C LEU A 92 -15.62 3.17 -15.45
N ALA A 93 -14.92 2.13 -15.91
CA ALA A 93 -14.90 1.74 -17.32
C ALA A 93 -16.32 1.39 -17.80
N PHE A 94 -17.06 0.61 -17.01
CA PHE A 94 -18.43 0.24 -17.36
C PHE A 94 -19.36 1.47 -17.49
N LEU A 95 -19.28 2.42 -16.56
CA LEU A 95 -20.04 3.67 -16.60
C LEU A 95 -19.58 4.60 -17.73
N ARG A 96 -18.33 4.50 -18.15
CA ARG A 96 -17.78 5.22 -19.30
C ARG A 96 -18.35 4.67 -20.60
N ASP A 97 -18.41 3.35 -20.75
CA ASP A 97 -18.81 2.69 -21.99
C ASP A 97 -20.33 2.64 -22.18
N HIS A 98 -21.09 2.42 -21.10
CA HIS A 98 -22.54 2.22 -21.16
C HIS A 98 -23.35 3.32 -20.47
N GLY A 99 -22.70 4.17 -19.68
CA GLY A 99 -23.39 5.17 -18.87
C GLY A 99 -23.85 6.38 -19.69
N LYS A 100 -25.02 6.90 -19.30
CA LYS A 100 -25.64 8.11 -19.84
C LYS A 100 -25.56 9.24 -18.81
N ARG A 101 -25.99 10.45 -19.18
CA ARG A 101 -26.18 11.54 -18.20
C ARG A 101 -27.66 11.67 -17.85
N TYR A 102 -27.95 11.96 -16.58
CA TYR A 102 -29.31 12.30 -16.16
C TYR A 102 -29.63 13.74 -16.55
N ASP A 103 -30.69 13.95 -17.35
CA ASP A 103 -31.22 15.28 -17.62
C ASP A 103 -32.38 15.59 -16.65
N PRO A 104 -32.20 16.51 -15.69
CA PRO A 104 -33.24 16.86 -14.74
C PRO A 104 -34.44 17.59 -15.37
N GLU A 105 -34.30 18.19 -16.55
CA GLU A 105 -35.40 18.88 -17.22
C GLU A 105 -36.38 17.90 -17.86
N SER A 106 -35.86 16.88 -18.56
CA SER A 106 -36.70 15.83 -19.15
C SER A 106 -36.98 14.66 -18.21
N GLY A 107 -36.20 14.51 -17.14
CA GLY A 107 -36.25 13.36 -16.23
C GLY A 107 -35.78 12.06 -16.88
N LYS A 108 -34.97 12.14 -17.93
CA LYS A 108 -34.53 10.99 -18.75
C LYS A 108 -33.01 10.89 -18.80
N ALA A 109 -32.54 9.67 -19.07
CA ALA A 109 -31.17 9.42 -19.46
C ALA A 109 -30.95 9.91 -20.90
N VAL A 110 -29.95 10.77 -21.11
CA VAL A 110 -29.57 11.26 -22.44
C VAL A 110 -28.10 10.94 -22.70
N ASP A 111 -27.71 10.89 -23.97
CA ASP A 111 -26.32 10.60 -24.31
C ASP A 111 -25.38 11.68 -23.78
N ARG A 112 -24.18 11.25 -23.41
CA ARG A 112 -23.12 12.14 -22.95
C ARG A 112 -22.64 13.01 -24.10
N GLU A 113 -22.26 14.23 -23.78
CA GLU A 113 -21.50 15.06 -24.69
C GLU A 113 -20.05 14.55 -24.76
N PRO A 114 -19.34 14.71 -25.90
CA PRO A 114 -18.00 14.16 -26.08
C PRO A 114 -16.98 14.55 -25.00
N TRP A 115 -17.11 15.75 -24.42
CA TRP A 115 -16.21 16.22 -23.38
C TRP A 115 -16.37 15.48 -22.05
N GLU A 116 -17.56 14.94 -21.74
CA GLU A 116 -17.82 14.23 -20.49
C GLU A 116 -17.04 12.91 -20.47
N THR A 117 -17.03 12.19 -21.59
CA THR A 117 -16.23 10.97 -21.76
C THR A 117 -14.74 11.29 -21.62
N THR A 118 -14.26 12.40 -22.20
CA THR A 118 -12.86 12.84 -22.05
C THR A 118 -12.49 13.10 -20.59
N VAL A 119 -13.39 13.69 -19.79
CA VAL A 119 -13.16 13.91 -18.35
C VAL A 119 -13.11 12.58 -17.59
N ILE A 120 -14.03 11.65 -17.88
CA ILE A 120 -14.03 10.32 -17.26
C ILE A 120 -12.73 9.57 -17.59
N ASP A 121 -12.31 9.57 -18.86
CA ASP A 121 -11.07 8.93 -19.31
C ASP A 121 -9.85 9.56 -18.59
N ALA A 122 -9.78 10.89 -18.47
CA ALA A 122 -8.68 11.57 -17.77
C ALA A 122 -8.58 11.21 -16.28
N VAL A 123 -9.69 11.23 -15.55
CA VAL A 123 -9.70 10.88 -14.11
C VAL A 123 -9.42 9.38 -13.92
N ARG A 124 -9.93 8.52 -14.81
CA ARG A 124 -9.63 7.08 -14.75
C ARG A 124 -8.14 6.82 -15.02
N GLU A 125 -7.54 7.44 -16.04
CA GLU A 125 -6.10 7.33 -16.30
C GLU A 125 -5.25 7.81 -15.12
N GLU A 126 -5.66 8.90 -14.47
CA GLU A 126 -5.04 9.38 -13.23
C GLU A 126 -5.15 8.35 -12.09
N ALA A 127 -6.32 7.73 -11.91
CA ALA A 127 -6.53 6.69 -10.91
C ALA A 127 -5.59 5.48 -11.13
N TYR A 128 -5.42 5.04 -12.38
CA TYR A 128 -4.47 3.98 -12.74
C TYR A 128 -3.00 4.40 -12.50
N TYR A 129 -2.65 5.65 -12.83
CA TYR A 129 -1.31 6.18 -12.58
C TYR A 129 -0.96 6.15 -11.08
N PHE A 130 -1.89 6.54 -10.22
CA PHE A 130 -1.69 6.56 -8.77
C PHE A 130 -1.95 5.21 -8.07
N ALA A 131 -2.50 4.20 -8.77
CA ALA A 131 -2.76 2.89 -8.20
C ALA A 131 -1.50 2.29 -7.57
N GLY A 132 -0.37 2.30 -8.28
CA GLY A 132 0.91 1.80 -7.76
C GLY A 132 1.34 2.50 -6.45
N GLN A 133 1.20 3.83 -6.38
CA GLN A 133 1.49 4.60 -5.16
C GLN A 133 0.56 4.21 -4.01
N LYS A 134 -0.72 3.98 -4.29
CA LYS A 134 -1.70 3.52 -3.29
C LYS A 134 -1.40 2.10 -2.80
N GLN A 135 -0.82 1.22 -3.64
CA GLN A 135 -0.44 -0.16 -3.26
C GLN A 135 0.82 -0.24 -2.39
N THR A 136 1.67 0.79 -2.39
CA THR A 136 2.97 0.79 -1.69
C THR A 136 3.09 1.95 -0.70
N LYS A 137 1.96 2.44 -0.18
CA LYS A 137 1.92 3.65 0.64
C LYS A 137 2.62 3.46 1.98
N VAL A 138 2.32 2.39 2.72
CA VAL A 138 2.98 2.09 3.99
C VAL A 138 4.49 1.92 3.78
N MET A 139 4.88 1.18 2.74
CA MET A 139 6.28 0.99 2.40
C MET A 139 6.98 2.31 2.09
N ASN A 140 6.41 3.14 1.21
CA ASN A 140 7.04 4.38 0.76
C ASN A 140 7.09 5.45 1.85
N GLU A 141 5.98 5.69 2.55
CA GLU A 141 5.92 6.69 3.62
C GLU A 141 6.80 6.26 4.81
N GLY A 142 6.79 4.97 5.14
CA GLY A 142 7.69 4.40 6.14
C GLY A 142 9.17 4.51 5.76
N TRP A 143 9.49 4.27 4.48
CA TRP A 143 10.86 4.38 3.96
C TRP A 143 11.37 5.81 4.05
N ALA A 144 10.56 6.78 3.61
CA ALA A 144 10.87 8.19 3.74
C ALA A 144 11.10 8.56 5.21
N THR A 145 10.17 8.18 6.09
CA THR A 145 10.28 8.40 7.55
C THR A 145 11.58 7.83 8.12
N TYR A 146 11.95 6.61 7.73
CA TYR A 146 13.17 5.96 8.20
C TYR A 146 14.42 6.77 7.82
N TRP A 147 14.58 7.08 6.54
CA TRP A 147 15.77 7.81 6.07
C TRP A 147 15.80 9.26 6.53
N GLU A 148 14.64 9.93 6.60
CA GLU A 148 14.54 11.27 7.18
C GLU A 148 15.00 11.28 8.64
N SER A 149 14.66 10.26 9.43
CA SER A 149 15.12 10.14 10.82
C SER A 149 16.65 9.99 10.92
N VAL A 150 17.25 9.20 10.02
CA VAL A 150 18.71 9.01 9.94
C VAL A 150 19.39 10.32 9.53
N MET A 151 18.89 11.00 8.50
CA MET A 151 19.47 12.25 8.01
C MET A 151 19.36 13.38 9.04
N MET A 152 18.17 13.58 9.60
CA MET A 152 17.91 14.70 10.52
C MET A 152 18.50 14.46 11.90
N GLY A 153 18.42 13.24 12.43
CA GLY A 153 18.87 12.90 13.78
C GLY A 153 20.31 12.38 13.87
N GLY A 154 20.78 11.65 12.85
CA GLY A 154 22.09 10.98 12.86
C GLY A 154 23.18 11.71 12.07
N GLU A 155 22.81 12.40 10.99
CA GLU A 155 23.78 13.13 10.15
C GLU A 155 23.80 14.64 10.37
N GLY A 156 22.85 15.19 11.14
CA GLY A 156 22.87 16.62 11.45
C GLY A 156 22.67 17.51 10.22
N PHE A 157 21.87 17.06 9.25
CA PHE A 157 21.51 17.82 8.04
C PHE A 157 20.94 19.22 8.35
N ALA A 158 20.33 19.36 9.52
CA ALA A 158 19.65 20.56 9.97
C ALA A 158 20.29 21.10 11.26
N GLY A 159 20.28 22.42 11.41
CA GLY A 159 20.75 23.05 12.66
C GLY A 159 19.85 22.68 13.85
N PRO A 160 20.30 22.89 15.11
CA PRO A 160 19.53 22.50 16.30
C PRO A 160 18.07 23.02 16.31
N ASP A 161 17.85 24.26 15.88
CA ASP A 161 16.50 24.86 15.85
C ASP A 161 15.60 24.23 14.76
N GLU A 162 16.17 23.92 13.60
CA GLU A 162 15.48 23.25 12.50
C GLU A 162 15.16 21.80 12.86
N PHE A 163 16.09 21.10 13.52
CA PHE A 163 15.88 19.76 14.04
C PHE A 163 14.75 19.71 15.07
N LEU A 164 14.70 20.67 16.00
CA LEU A 164 13.60 20.76 16.98
C LEU A 164 12.24 20.99 16.30
N THR A 165 12.22 21.81 15.25
CA THR A 165 11.00 22.04 14.45
C THR A 165 10.57 20.77 13.73
N TYR A 166 11.51 20.05 13.10
CA TYR A 166 11.27 18.75 12.49
C TYR A 166 10.73 17.73 13.51
N ALA A 167 11.35 17.63 14.70
CA ALA A 167 10.93 16.69 15.73
C ALA A 167 9.50 16.98 16.24
N ASP A 168 9.14 18.25 16.44
CA ASP A 168 7.76 18.64 16.80
C ASP A 168 6.78 18.24 15.69
N HIS A 169 7.09 18.53 14.42
CA HIS A 169 6.23 18.15 13.30
C HIS A 169 6.09 16.62 13.16
N MET A 170 7.19 15.88 13.18
CA MET A 170 7.17 14.42 13.05
C MET A 170 6.45 13.73 14.19
N SER A 171 6.52 14.27 15.42
CA SER A 171 5.74 13.74 16.54
C SER A 171 4.24 13.78 16.27
N ARG A 172 3.75 14.79 15.54
CA ARG A 172 2.34 14.92 15.14
C ARG A 172 1.99 14.02 13.96
N VAL A 173 2.89 13.92 12.98
CA VAL A 173 2.73 13.01 11.84
C VAL A 173 2.60 11.58 12.34
N LEU A 174 3.52 11.13 13.18
CA LEU A 174 3.54 9.76 13.73
C LEU A 174 2.46 9.53 14.80
N GLY A 175 2.03 10.58 15.49
CA GLY A 175 0.95 10.54 16.48
C GLY A 175 -0.47 10.71 15.91
N SER A 176 -0.62 10.80 14.58
CA SER A 176 -1.92 10.99 13.95
C SER A 176 -2.84 9.78 14.17
N PRO A 177 -4.14 10.00 14.48
CA PRO A 177 -5.06 8.92 14.80
C PRO A 177 -5.41 8.08 13.57
N GLY A 178 -5.85 6.84 13.80
CA GLY A 178 -6.21 5.89 12.75
C GLY A 178 -5.03 5.06 12.24
N LEU A 179 -5.20 4.44 11.07
CA LEU A 179 -4.13 3.69 10.42
C LEU A 179 -3.11 4.68 9.85
N ASN A 180 -1.93 4.72 10.45
CA ASN A 180 -0.88 5.67 10.09
C ASN A 180 0.23 4.97 9.27
N PRO A 181 0.32 5.20 7.94
CA PRO A 181 1.30 4.54 7.09
C PRO A 181 2.74 4.93 7.44
N TYR A 182 2.98 6.18 7.88
CA TYR A 182 4.31 6.64 8.31
C TYR A 182 4.78 5.86 9.53
N LYS A 183 3.92 5.77 10.55
CA LYS A 183 4.26 5.09 11.81
C LYS A 183 4.45 3.58 11.62
N LEU A 184 3.48 2.91 11.00
CA LEU A 184 3.56 1.46 10.77
C LEU A 184 4.74 1.11 9.86
N GLY A 185 4.91 1.85 8.76
CA GLY A 185 6.00 1.62 7.83
C GLY A 185 7.38 1.85 8.45
N PHE A 186 7.56 2.92 9.23
CA PHE A 186 8.81 3.19 9.95
C PHE A 186 9.20 2.04 10.89
N GLU A 187 8.24 1.54 11.67
CA GLU A 187 8.47 0.43 12.60
C GLU A 187 8.78 -0.86 11.85
N LEU A 188 8.05 -1.16 10.77
CA LEU A 188 8.31 -2.35 9.95
C LEU A 188 9.70 -2.30 9.30
N TRP A 189 10.12 -1.17 8.73
CA TRP A 189 11.47 -1.03 8.16
C TRP A 189 12.57 -1.20 9.21
N THR A 190 12.38 -0.60 10.39
CA THR A 190 13.29 -0.79 11.53
C THR A 190 13.35 -2.26 11.93
N HIS A 191 12.21 -2.96 11.93
CA HIS A 191 12.14 -4.39 12.23
C HIS A 191 12.85 -5.25 11.17
N VAL A 192 12.71 -4.92 9.89
CA VAL A 192 13.41 -5.58 8.77
C VAL A 192 14.92 -5.46 8.95
N GLU A 193 15.41 -4.25 9.17
CA GLU A 193 16.83 -3.97 9.40
C GLU A 193 17.35 -4.75 10.60
N LEU A 194 16.65 -4.64 11.73
CA LEU A 194 17.02 -5.28 12.99
C LEU A 194 17.10 -6.80 12.85
N ARG A 195 16.10 -7.41 12.20
CA ARG A 195 16.05 -8.86 12.00
C ARG A 195 17.19 -9.34 11.12
N ALA A 196 17.51 -8.61 10.05
CA ALA A 196 18.62 -8.93 9.15
C ALA A 196 19.98 -8.78 9.84
N ALA A 197 20.23 -7.65 10.51
CA ALA A 197 21.47 -7.42 11.26
C ALA A 197 21.66 -8.46 12.38
N ARG A 198 20.59 -8.78 13.12
CA ARG A 198 20.60 -9.83 14.15
C ARG A 198 20.94 -11.19 13.56
N ARG A 199 20.31 -11.55 12.43
CA ARG A 199 20.58 -12.81 11.75
C ARG A 199 22.06 -12.90 11.38
N GLU A 200 22.63 -11.85 10.79
CA GLU A 200 24.04 -11.79 10.42
C GLU A 200 24.96 -12.00 11.62
N VAL A 201 24.73 -11.28 12.73
CA VAL A 201 25.54 -11.43 13.95
C VAL A 201 25.43 -12.84 14.53
N VAL A 202 24.21 -13.37 14.67
CA VAL A 202 23.99 -14.73 15.15
C VAL A 202 24.67 -15.76 14.25
N ASP A 203 24.68 -15.52 12.93
CA ASP A 203 25.34 -16.37 11.94
C ASP A 203 26.83 -16.49 12.22
N LYS A 204 27.50 -15.37 12.48
CA LYS A 204 28.93 -15.33 12.78
C LYS A 204 29.23 -15.97 14.14
N LEU A 205 28.43 -15.65 15.15
CA LEU A 205 28.60 -16.17 16.51
C LEU A 205 28.42 -17.69 16.59
N LEU A 206 27.47 -18.26 15.82
CA LEU A 206 27.28 -19.72 15.74
C LEU A 206 28.45 -20.45 15.07
N ARG A 207 29.37 -19.74 14.40
CA ARG A 207 30.60 -20.30 13.82
C ARG A 207 31.83 -20.11 14.71
N VAL A 208 31.69 -19.57 15.92
CA VAL A 208 32.78 -19.50 16.89
C VAL A 208 33.02 -20.89 17.48
N GLU A 209 34.29 -21.24 17.70
CA GLU A 209 34.70 -22.57 18.16
C GLU A 209 33.91 -23.05 19.40
N GLY A 210 33.21 -24.18 19.23
CA GLY A 210 32.47 -24.84 20.31
C GLY A 210 31.18 -24.14 20.75
N VAL A 211 30.70 -23.16 19.97
CA VAL A 211 29.38 -22.55 20.14
C VAL A 211 28.33 -23.40 19.43
N THR A 212 27.21 -23.62 20.12
CA THR A 212 26.08 -24.41 19.63
C THR A 212 24.77 -23.71 20.03
N PRO A 213 23.64 -23.98 19.36
CA PRO A 213 22.35 -23.47 19.78
C PRO A 213 22.02 -23.77 21.26
N GLU A 214 22.46 -24.93 21.77
CA GLU A 214 22.27 -25.37 23.16
C GLU A 214 23.00 -24.48 24.17
N ASN A 215 24.22 -24.06 23.84
CA ASN A 215 25.12 -23.39 24.78
C ASN A 215 25.32 -21.90 24.48
N PHE A 216 24.74 -21.37 23.39
CA PHE A 216 24.94 -20.01 22.87
C PHE A 216 24.95 -18.94 23.98
N HIS A 217 23.84 -18.80 24.71
CA HIS A 217 23.69 -17.79 25.76
C HIS A 217 24.60 -17.98 26.98
N SER A 218 25.20 -19.17 27.13
CA SER A 218 26.15 -19.47 28.22
C SER A 218 27.62 -19.33 27.79
N ARG A 219 27.89 -19.38 26.48
CA ARG A 219 29.22 -19.30 25.89
C ARG A 219 29.56 -17.90 25.39
N ILE A 220 28.56 -17.19 24.87
CA ILE A 220 28.72 -15.85 24.34
C ILE A 220 28.42 -14.83 25.43
N ASP A 221 29.40 -13.97 25.73
CA ASP A 221 29.16 -12.77 26.49
C ASP A 221 28.50 -11.72 25.57
N LEU A 222 27.20 -11.52 25.75
CA LEU A 222 26.42 -10.60 24.91
C LEU A 222 26.69 -9.13 25.24
N ASP A 223 27.26 -8.81 26.40
CA ASP A 223 27.72 -7.44 26.69
C ASP A 223 29.02 -7.16 25.94
N GLU A 224 29.96 -8.11 25.90
CA GLU A 224 31.16 -8.01 25.06
C GLU A 224 30.80 -7.86 23.59
N VAL A 225 29.83 -8.64 23.08
CA VAL A 225 29.35 -8.51 21.70
C VAL A 225 28.78 -7.12 21.45
N ALA A 226 27.96 -6.57 22.36
CA ALA A 226 27.39 -5.24 22.18
C ALA A 226 28.49 -4.17 22.08
N ASP A 227 29.52 -4.24 22.92
CA ASP A 227 30.66 -3.32 22.89
C ASP A 227 31.46 -3.45 21.57
N LEU A 228 31.65 -4.66 21.06
CA LEU A 228 32.32 -4.91 19.77
C LEU A 228 31.47 -4.49 18.55
N LEU A 229 30.16 -4.36 18.73
CA LEU A 229 29.26 -3.89 17.67
C LEU A 229 29.22 -2.36 17.58
N GLU A 230 29.75 -1.63 18.56
CA GLU A 230 29.84 -0.17 18.50
C GLU A 230 30.67 0.29 17.29
N PRO A 231 30.26 1.35 16.59
CA PRO A 231 30.98 1.82 15.41
C PRO A 231 32.39 2.30 15.78
N HIS A 232 33.35 2.14 14.87
CA HIS A 232 34.70 2.65 15.09
C HIS A 232 34.68 4.16 15.36
N PRO A 233 35.42 4.69 16.36
CA PRO A 233 35.31 6.11 16.76
C PRO A 233 35.54 7.11 15.63
N ALA A 234 36.43 6.79 14.68
CA ALA A 234 36.68 7.64 13.51
C ALA A 234 35.49 7.69 12.55
N ILE A 235 34.76 6.57 12.41
CA ILE A 235 33.57 6.41 11.56
C ILE A 235 32.36 7.08 12.23
N ALA A 236 32.14 6.79 13.53
CA ALA A 236 31.10 7.40 14.34
C ALA A 236 31.19 8.93 14.35
N GLY A 237 32.40 9.45 14.57
CA GLY A 237 32.64 10.87 14.71
C GLY A 237 32.91 11.61 13.40
N ALA A 238 33.00 10.92 12.25
CA ALA A 238 33.55 11.39 10.97
C ALA A 238 33.46 12.91 10.81
N GLY A 239 34.60 13.59 10.62
CA GLY A 239 34.67 15.04 10.56
C GLY A 239 36.07 15.57 10.89
N PRO A 240 36.23 16.88 11.12
CA PRO A 240 37.55 17.49 11.30
C PRO A 240 38.38 16.90 12.43
N ALA A 241 37.73 16.49 13.54
CA ALA A 241 38.40 15.94 14.71
C ALA A 241 38.92 14.50 14.51
N THR A 242 38.33 13.75 13.57
CA THR A 242 38.70 12.35 13.28
C THR A 242 39.38 12.20 11.92
N LEU A 243 39.61 13.30 11.19
CA LEU A 243 40.14 13.28 9.82
C LEU A 243 41.50 12.57 9.71
N ASP A 244 42.40 12.74 10.69
CA ASP A 244 43.70 12.04 10.68
C ASP A 244 43.53 10.53 10.85
N ALA A 245 42.64 10.09 11.74
CA ALA A 245 42.35 8.67 11.93
C ALA A 245 41.64 8.07 10.70
N LEU A 246 40.79 8.84 10.01
CA LEU A 246 40.18 8.43 8.74
C LEU A 246 41.24 8.34 7.63
N ALA A 247 42.25 9.20 7.63
CA ALA A 247 43.36 9.14 6.70
C ALA A 247 44.21 7.88 6.89
N ASP A 248 44.49 7.51 8.14
CA ASP A 248 45.20 6.26 8.48
C ASP A 248 44.41 5.04 7.96
N LEU A 249 43.10 4.99 8.20
CA LEU A 249 42.22 3.93 7.69
C LEU A 249 42.18 3.89 6.15
N ALA A 250 42.08 5.05 5.50
CA ALA A 250 42.09 5.14 4.04
C ALA A 250 43.43 4.66 3.44
N ALA A 251 44.56 4.99 4.10
CA ALA A 251 45.88 4.52 3.69
C ALA A 251 46.04 3.00 3.80
N ASP A 252 45.36 2.38 4.77
CA ASP A 252 45.29 0.93 4.94
C ASP A 252 44.30 0.26 3.96
N GLY A 253 43.60 1.05 3.13
CA GLY A 253 42.65 0.55 2.13
C GLY A 253 41.30 0.15 2.74
N ASP A 254 40.91 0.74 3.86
CA ASP A 254 39.65 0.45 4.53
C ASP A 254 38.45 0.83 3.66
N PRO A 255 37.55 -0.12 3.31
CA PRO A 255 36.44 0.13 2.40
C PRO A 255 35.36 1.03 2.99
N ARG A 256 35.39 1.33 4.30
CA ARG A 256 34.40 2.18 5.00
C ARG A 256 34.65 3.66 4.79
N VAL A 257 35.84 4.05 4.32
CA VAL A 257 36.27 5.43 4.19
C VAL A 257 36.37 5.82 2.72
N ASP A 258 35.80 6.97 2.35
CA ASP A 258 36.01 7.54 1.03
C ASP A 258 37.40 8.20 0.98
N ALA A 259 38.39 7.44 0.51
CA ALA A 259 39.78 7.88 0.46
C ALA A 259 39.97 9.16 -0.36
N GLU A 260 39.21 9.37 -1.44
CA GLU A 260 39.30 10.59 -2.24
C GLU A 260 38.73 11.79 -1.50
N ALA A 261 37.61 11.62 -0.79
CA ALA A 261 37.02 12.67 0.02
C ALA A 261 37.92 13.07 1.19
N VAL A 262 38.55 12.09 1.85
CA VAL A 262 39.54 12.34 2.90
C VAL A 262 40.77 13.07 2.36
N ASP A 263 41.34 12.64 1.23
CA ASP A 263 42.49 13.30 0.61
C ASP A 263 42.19 14.77 0.27
N ARG A 264 41.04 15.04 -0.38
CA ARG A 264 40.59 16.42 -0.64
C ARG A 264 40.43 17.24 0.63
N ALA A 265 39.84 16.67 1.68
CA ALA A 265 39.67 17.36 2.97
C ALA A 265 41.03 17.70 3.61
N LEU A 266 42.02 16.81 3.49
CA LEU A 266 43.39 17.04 3.97
C LEU A 266 44.10 18.14 3.18
N SER A 267 43.99 18.14 1.85
CA SER A 267 44.58 19.19 0.98
C SER A 267 44.03 20.58 1.30
N VAL A 268 42.73 20.67 1.56
CA VAL A 268 42.07 21.92 1.97
C VAL A 268 42.58 22.37 3.34
N ARG A 269 42.73 21.44 4.30
CA ARG A 269 43.24 21.73 5.65
C ARG A 269 44.72 22.14 5.65
N SER A 270 45.56 21.54 4.79
CA SER A 270 46.98 21.86 4.66
C SER A 270 47.24 23.16 3.88
N GLY A 271 46.24 23.64 3.13
CA GLY A 271 46.36 24.81 2.26
C GLY A 271 47.16 24.54 0.98
N GLU A 272 47.32 23.26 0.60
CA GLU A 272 48.10 22.84 -0.58
C GLU A 272 47.40 23.12 -1.92
N ASP A 273 46.08 23.33 -1.92
CA ASP A 273 45.31 23.79 -3.09
C ASP A 273 45.49 25.30 -3.40
N ALA A 274 46.21 26.04 -2.55
CA ALA A 274 46.61 27.43 -2.85
C ALA A 274 47.96 27.47 -3.58
N GLY A 275 47.99 27.01 -4.84
CA GLY A 275 49.20 27.06 -5.67
C GLY A 275 49.81 28.47 -5.81
N PRO A 276 51.15 28.61 -5.89
CA PRO A 276 51.81 29.91 -5.99
C PRO A 276 51.66 30.49 -7.39
N GLY A 277 50.54 31.17 -7.66
CA GLY A 277 50.33 31.99 -8.87
C GLY A 277 49.02 31.77 -9.64
N GLY A 278 48.02 31.11 -9.07
CA GLY A 278 46.71 30.95 -9.71
C GLY A 278 45.66 31.89 -9.13
N ASP A 279 45.23 32.89 -9.89
CA ASP A 279 43.88 33.44 -9.73
C ASP A 279 42.88 32.29 -10.02
N GLY A 280 42.34 31.62 -8.98
CA GLY A 280 41.20 30.71 -9.16
C GLY A 280 41.21 29.34 -8.47
N ALA A 281 41.83 29.16 -7.30
CA ALA A 281 41.41 28.06 -6.42
C ALA A 281 40.13 28.49 -5.68
N ASP A 282 39.01 27.84 -5.99
CA ASP A 282 37.73 28.06 -5.33
C ASP A 282 37.85 27.65 -3.85
N PRO A 283 37.63 28.55 -2.87
CA PRO A 283 37.58 28.20 -1.46
C PRO A 283 36.56 27.09 -1.14
N ASP A 284 35.61 26.85 -2.04
CA ASP A 284 34.56 25.82 -1.96
C ASP A 284 34.95 24.49 -2.65
N ALA A 285 36.21 24.29 -3.07
CA ALA A 285 36.63 23.08 -3.80
C ALA A 285 36.77 21.80 -2.93
N GLY A 286 36.84 21.95 -1.60
CA GLY A 286 36.88 20.84 -0.65
C GLY A 286 35.49 20.37 -0.21
N PRO A 287 35.31 19.12 0.23
CA PRO A 287 34.06 18.76 0.91
C PRO A 287 33.92 19.61 2.18
N GLU A 288 32.79 20.29 2.36
CA GLU A 288 32.43 20.99 3.62
C GLU A 288 32.21 19.95 4.74
N ILE A 289 33.27 19.35 5.28
CA ILE A 289 33.21 18.22 6.23
C ILE A 289 32.65 18.62 7.60
N GLU A 290 32.67 19.91 7.95
CA GLU A 290 31.99 20.45 9.13
C GLU A 290 30.46 20.34 9.01
N ARG A 291 29.94 20.49 7.78
CA ARG A 291 28.50 20.49 7.49
C ARG A 291 28.01 19.15 6.98
N TYR A 292 28.86 18.44 6.23
CA TYR A 292 28.54 17.19 5.55
C TYR A 292 29.56 16.08 5.89
N PRO A 293 29.72 15.74 7.18
CA PRO A 293 30.73 14.77 7.64
C PRO A 293 30.60 13.39 6.99
N TRP A 294 29.39 12.96 6.66
CA TRP A 294 29.13 11.69 5.96
C TRP A 294 29.81 11.54 4.62
N LYS A 295 30.20 12.64 3.95
CA LYS A 295 30.91 12.59 2.66
C LYS A 295 32.30 11.96 2.77
N LEU A 296 32.83 11.80 3.98
CA LEU A 296 34.09 11.11 4.24
C LEU A 296 33.94 9.57 4.28
N LEU A 297 32.70 9.07 4.24
CA LEU A 297 32.37 7.66 4.41
C LEU A 297 31.77 7.10 3.13
N THR A 298 32.06 5.83 2.86
CA THR A 298 31.36 5.05 1.85
C THR A 298 30.01 4.56 2.37
N ARG A 299 29.28 3.78 1.57
CA ARG A 299 28.05 3.11 2.01
C ARG A 299 28.31 2.20 3.22
N GLU A 300 29.41 1.49 3.22
CA GLU A 300 29.85 0.58 4.26
C GLU A 300 30.15 1.34 5.56
N GLY A 301 30.82 2.49 5.45
CA GLY A 301 31.07 3.36 6.60
C GLY A 301 29.80 3.95 7.18
N LEU A 302 28.84 4.34 6.33
CA LEU A 302 27.53 4.82 6.80
C LEU A 302 26.70 3.71 7.44
N ALA A 303 26.74 2.50 6.90
CA ALA A 303 26.06 1.35 7.49
C ALA A 303 26.63 1.00 8.87
N GLU A 304 27.96 1.06 9.06
CA GLU A 304 28.58 0.89 10.37
C GLU A 304 28.21 2.03 11.32
N ARG A 305 28.30 3.29 10.87
CA ARG A 305 27.97 4.46 11.69
C ARG A 305 26.55 4.40 12.26
N HIS A 306 25.58 3.94 11.45
CA HIS A 306 24.16 3.85 11.81
C HIS A 306 23.72 2.45 12.24
N TYR A 307 24.66 1.55 12.51
CA TYR A 307 24.39 0.14 12.69
C TYR A 307 23.30 -0.12 13.74
N VAL A 308 22.21 -0.77 13.35
CA VAL A 308 21.00 -0.88 14.18
C VAL A 308 21.24 -1.54 15.54
N LEU A 309 22.14 -2.53 15.64
CA LEU A 309 22.38 -3.25 16.90
C LEU A 309 23.29 -2.51 17.89
N SER A 310 23.99 -1.44 17.47
CA SER A 310 24.71 -0.58 18.43
C SER A 310 23.78 0.40 19.15
N ARG A 311 22.57 0.60 18.63
CA ARG A 311 21.62 1.57 19.20
C ARG A 311 21.12 1.11 20.58
N PRO A 312 21.04 2.01 21.58
CA PRO A 312 20.63 1.67 22.95
C PRO A 312 19.29 0.93 23.05
N GLU A 313 18.31 1.30 22.24
CA GLU A 313 16.98 0.70 22.17
C GLU A 313 16.99 -0.77 21.72
N HIS A 314 18.04 -1.21 21.03
CA HIS A 314 18.16 -2.56 20.47
C HIS A 314 19.16 -3.45 21.22
N ARG A 315 19.69 -3.02 22.36
CA ARG A 315 20.62 -3.82 23.20
C ARG A 315 20.06 -5.17 23.66
N GLY A 316 18.74 -5.31 23.72
CA GLY A 316 18.07 -6.57 24.05
C GLY A 316 17.94 -7.56 22.88
N ALA A 317 18.18 -7.12 21.64
CA ALA A 317 17.81 -7.87 20.44
C ALA A 317 18.52 -9.23 20.31
N LEU A 318 19.81 -9.30 20.70
CA LEU A 318 20.58 -10.56 20.71
C LEU A 318 20.22 -11.44 21.91
N ARG A 319 19.87 -10.84 23.05
CA ARG A 319 19.51 -11.57 24.28
C ARG A 319 18.16 -12.29 24.18
N ASN A 320 17.26 -11.76 23.37
CA ASN A 320 15.91 -12.28 23.20
C ASN A 320 15.80 -13.37 22.12
N VAL A 321 16.91 -13.79 21.50
CA VAL A 321 16.89 -14.82 20.47
C VAL A 321 16.52 -16.18 21.09
N SER A 322 15.46 -16.80 20.58
CA SER A 322 15.03 -18.11 21.07
C SER A 322 15.99 -19.22 20.64
N ARG A 323 16.07 -20.28 21.45
CA ARG A 323 16.81 -21.50 21.08
C ARG A 323 16.31 -22.11 19.77
N GLU A 324 15.01 -22.09 19.53
CA GLU A 324 14.41 -22.54 18.27
C GLU A 324 14.93 -21.75 17.06
N SER A 325 15.06 -20.42 17.19
CA SER A 325 15.63 -19.57 16.15
C SER A 325 17.10 -19.91 15.87
N LEU A 326 17.88 -20.13 16.94
CA LEU A 326 19.28 -20.55 16.83
C LEU A 326 19.41 -21.90 16.13
N GLU A 327 18.59 -22.89 16.49
CA GLU A 327 18.57 -24.22 15.86
C GLU A 327 18.16 -24.15 14.39
N ALA A 328 17.16 -23.34 14.05
CA ALA A 328 16.72 -23.13 12.68
C ALA A 328 17.83 -22.51 11.82
N GLN A 329 18.56 -21.54 12.35
CA GLN A 329 19.69 -20.93 11.67
C GLN A 329 20.87 -21.90 11.53
N ALA A 330 21.21 -22.62 12.61
CA ALA A 330 22.30 -23.60 12.61
C ALA A 330 22.09 -24.76 11.64
N ARG A 331 20.84 -25.13 11.33
CA ARG A 331 20.51 -26.23 10.40
C ARG A 331 21.14 -26.08 9.02
N TYR A 332 21.35 -24.85 8.56
CA TYR A 332 21.88 -24.55 7.22
C TYR A 332 23.34 -24.07 7.26
N LEU A 333 24.00 -24.14 8.42
CA LEU A 333 25.42 -23.82 8.57
C LEU A 333 26.28 -25.03 8.17
N PHE A 334 27.15 -24.85 7.19
CA PHE A 334 28.08 -25.90 6.74
C PHE A 334 29.49 -25.75 7.35
N ASP A 335 29.93 -24.51 7.57
CA ASP A 335 31.25 -24.20 8.14
C ASP A 335 31.10 -23.81 9.62
N VAL A 336 31.07 -24.81 10.51
CA VAL A 336 31.18 -24.60 11.96
C VAL A 336 32.65 -24.40 12.37
N ASP A 337 32.88 -23.76 13.51
CA ASP A 337 34.23 -23.48 14.04
C ASP A 337 35.14 -22.68 13.08
N ARG A 338 34.58 -21.70 12.36
CA ARG A 338 35.30 -20.79 11.45
C ARG A 338 36.15 -19.75 12.20
N TYR A 339 35.73 -19.33 13.40
CA TYR A 339 36.39 -18.30 14.19
C TYR A 339 36.88 -18.88 15.51
N GLU A 340 38.10 -18.52 15.92
CA GLU A 340 38.65 -18.94 17.23
C GLU A 340 38.02 -18.12 18.36
N THR A 341 37.67 -16.86 18.07
CA THR A 341 37.15 -15.91 19.06
C THR A 341 35.91 -15.17 18.61
N VAL A 342 35.15 -14.65 19.60
CA VAL A 342 34.00 -13.77 19.37
C VAL A 342 34.43 -12.49 18.64
N ALA A 343 35.57 -11.91 19.01
CA ALA A 343 36.08 -10.70 18.37
C ALA A 343 36.33 -10.88 16.87
N GLU A 344 36.91 -12.01 16.46
CA GLU A 344 37.10 -12.34 15.04
C GLU A 344 35.77 -12.51 14.31
N ALA A 345 34.80 -13.17 14.94
CA ALA A 345 33.46 -13.35 14.36
C ALA A 345 32.75 -12.01 14.16
N ILE A 346 32.81 -11.10 15.15
CA ILE A 346 32.18 -9.78 15.09
C ILE A 346 32.89 -8.85 14.09
N ALA A 347 34.21 -8.98 13.92
CA ALA A 347 34.95 -8.24 12.90
C ALA A 347 34.55 -8.62 11.47
N ASP A 348 34.09 -9.87 11.24
CA ASP A 348 33.62 -10.36 9.93
C ASP A 348 32.10 -10.19 9.72
N VAL A 349 31.40 -9.47 10.62
CA VAL A 349 29.97 -9.12 10.47
C VAL A 349 29.83 -8.09 9.36
N ASP A 350 28.99 -8.40 8.37
CA ASP A 350 28.58 -7.40 7.39
C ASP A 350 27.60 -6.39 8.03
N ARG A 351 28.08 -5.17 8.22
CA ARG A 351 27.28 -4.08 8.81
C ARG A 351 26.22 -3.54 7.86
N ALA A 352 26.34 -3.78 6.56
CA ALA A 352 25.37 -3.36 5.56
C ALA A 352 24.23 -4.36 5.34
N ALA A 353 24.33 -5.59 5.87
CA ALA A 353 23.33 -6.64 5.67
C ALA A 353 21.88 -6.21 6.01
N GLY A 354 21.71 -5.35 7.03
CA GLY A 354 20.42 -4.76 7.38
C GLY A 354 19.85 -3.91 6.25
N TRP A 355 20.66 -2.99 5.72
CA TRP A 355 20.28 -2.11 4.62
C TRP A 355 20.08 -2.88 3.32
N ASP A 356 20.96 -3.84 3.00
CA ASP A 356 20.81 -4.70 1.82
C ASP A 356 19.44 -5.39 1.83
N ARG A 357 19.06 -5.96 2.98
CA ARG A 357 17.75 -6.58 3.12
C ARG A 357 16.60 -5.59 2.91
N MET A 358 16.73 -4.36 3.41
CA MET A 358 15.72 -3.33 3.21
C MET A 358 15.56 -2.98 1.72
N PHE A 359 16.66 -2.85 0.98
CA PHE A 359 16.62 -2.58 -0.47
C PHE A 359 16.00 -3.74 -1.27
N GLU A 360 16.35 -5.00 -0.95
CA GLU A 360 15.74 -6.18 -1.57
C GLU A 360 14.23 -6.22 -1.38
N VAL A 361 13.76 -5.93 -0.16
CA VAL A 361 12.33 -5.91 0.16
C VAL A 361 11.64 -4.79 -0.62
N ARG A 362 12.27 -3.63 -0.73
CA ARG A 362 11.74 -2.48 -1.47
C ARG A 362 11.60 -2.76 -2.98
N GLU A 363 12.45 -3.61 -3.54
CA GLU A 363 12.38 -4.00 -4.95
C GLU A 363 11.26 -5.01 -5.23
N SER A 364 10.89 -5.84 -4.25
CA SER A 364 10.08 -7.04 -4.48
C SER A 364 8.69 -7.04 -3.83
N HIS A 365 8.38 -6.11 -2.92
CA HIS A 365 7.14 -6.11 -2.14
C HIS A 365 6.25 -4.89 -2.42
N ASN A 366 4.95 -5.06 -2.17
CA ASN A 366 3.95 -4.00 -1.99
C ASN A 366 3.44 -4.03 -0.53
N ASP A 367 2.52 -3.13 -0.13
CA ASP A 367 2.08 -3.03 1.27
C ASP A 367 1.50 -4.34 1.82
N VAL A 368 0.73 -5.08 1.02
CA VAL A 368 0.11 -6.36 1.43
C VAL A 368 1.19 -7.39 1.72
N THR A 369 2.10 -7.63 0.77
CA THR A 369 3.18 -8.61 0.92
C THR A 369 4.20 -8.18 1.97
N PHE A 370 4.45 -6.88 2.12
CA PHE A 370 5.33 -6.33 3.15
C PHE A 370 4.79 -6.56 4.56
N ILE A 371 3.51 -6.25 4.78
CA ILE A 371 2.85 -6.48 6.07
C ILE A 371 2.77 -7.98 6.35
N ASP A 372 2.39 -8.81 5.38
CA ASP A 372 2.34 -10.26 5.58
C ASP A 372 3.72 -10.84 5.91
N ALA A 373 4.78 -10.42 5.24
CA ALA A 373 6.12 -10.92 5.50
C ALA A 373 6.70 -10.46 6.85
N PHE A 374 6.46 -9.20 7.25
CA PHE A 374 7.21 -8.57 8.35
C PHE A 374 6.39 -8.20 9.59
N LEU A 375 5.06 -8.27 9.55
CA LEU A 375 4.21 -8.21 10.74
C LEU A 375 4.25 -9.56 11.48
N THR A 376 5.44 -9.89 11.99
CA THR A 376 5.72 -11.15 12.68
C THR A 376 5.11 -11.17 14.08
N ALA A 377 4.99 -12.36 14.68
CA ALA A 377 4.56 -12.48 16.08
C ALA A 377 5.51 -11.74 17.05
N GLU A 378 6.80 -11.68 16.71
CA GLU A 378 7.79 -10.89 17.44
C GLU A 378 7.46 -9.39 17.36
N PHE A 379 7.21 -8.87 16.15
CA PHE A 379 6.83 -7.49 15.93
C PHE A 379 5.55 -7.11 16.70
N VAL A 380 4.51 -7.93 16.60
CA VAL A 380 3.23 -7.69 17.28
C VAL A 380 3.41 -7.62 18.80
N ARG A 381 4.14 -8.60 19.36
CA ARG A 381 4.39 -8.68 20.81
C ARG A 381 5.25 -7.52 21.32
N GLU A 382 6.32 -7.17 20.62
CA GLU A 382 7.26 -6.14 21.07
C GLU A 382 6.71 -4.72 20.87
N GLY A 383 5.97 -4.51 19.78
CA GLY A 383 5.26 -3.26 19.51
C GLY A 383 3.94 -3.09 20.29
N ASN A 384 3.52 -4.10 21.06
CA ASN A 384 2.22 -4.15 21.74
C ASN A 384 1.05 -3.87 20.79
N TYR A 385 1.09 -4.46 19.60
CA TYR A 385 -0.02 -4.39 18.65
C TYR A 385 -1.17 -5.29 19.10
N PHE A 386 -2.39 -4.80 18.94
CA PHE A 386 -3.60 -5.54 19.26
C PHE A 386 -4.76 -5.07 18.38
N THR A 387 -5.72 -5.97 18.18
CA THR A 387 -7.00 -5.60 17.58
C THR A 387 -7.93 -5.07 18.67
N TYR A 388 -8.73 -4.07 18.33
CA TYR A 388 -9.77 -3.56 19.22
C TYR A 388 -11.12 -3.56 18.50
N GLU A 389 -12.19 -3.62 19.28
CA GLU A 389 -13.57 -3.61 18.83
C GLU A 389 -14.40 -2.71 19.74
N TYR A 390 -15.45 -2.11 19.19
CA TYR A 390 -16.40 -1.36 20.00
C TYR A 390 -17.34 -2.33 20.70
N SER A 391 -17.31 -2.33 22.02
CA SER A 391 -18.26 -3.10 22.81
C SER A 391 -19.61 -2.42 22.79
N ARG A 392 -20.61 -3.06 22.17
CA ARG A 392 -22.00 -2.55 22.22
C ARG A 392 -22.60 -2.74 23.61
N ALA A 393 -22.07 -3.68 24.38
CA ALA A 393 -22.50 -3.94 25.74
C ALA A 393 -21.99 -2.88 26.72
N ALA A 394 -20.69 -2.57 26.67
CA ALA A 394 -20.04 -1.62 27.57
C ALA A 394 -20.00 -0.18 27.03
N GLU A 395 -20.39 0.03 25.77
CA GLU A 395 -20.36 1.32 25.07
C GLU A 395 -18.95 1.94 25.00
N GLU A 396 -17.91 1.09 25.04
CA GLU A 396 -16.50 1.48 25.00
C GLU A 396 -15.69 0.56 24.08
N HIS A 397 -14.51 1.00 23.62
CA HIS A 397 -13.59 0.14 22.89
C HIS A 397 -12.85 -0.81 23.84
N ARG A 398 -12.80 -2.10 23.50
CA ARG A 398 -12.04 -3.12 24.22
C ARG A 398 -11.03 -3.79 23.31
N VAL A 399 -9.96 -4.32 23.90
CA VAL A 399 -9.02 -5.21 23.20
C VAL A 399 -9.79 -6.48 22.81
N ALA A 400 -9.73 -6.83 21.52
CA ALA A 400 -10.38 -8.00 20.95
C ALA A 400 -9.42 -9.18 20.92
N SER A 401 -8.22 -9.01 20.37
CA SER A 401 -7.18 -10.03 20.32
C SER A 401 -5.78 -9.40 20.32
N VAL A 402 -4.85 -10.09 20.97
CA VAL A 402 -3.40 -9.81 20.93
C VAL A 402 -2.64 -10.87 20.14
N ASP A 403 -3.36 -11.84 19.56
CA ASP A 403 -2.77 -12.88 18.72
C ASP A 403 -2.26 -12.26 17.41
N ALA A 404 -1.07 -12.70 16.99
CA ALA A 404 -0.39 -12.11 15.84
C ALA A 404 -1.14 -12.38 14.52
N ASP A 405 -1.76 -13.54 14.38
CA ASP A 405 -2.49 -13.90 13.16
C ASP A 405 -3.79 -13.09 13.07
N ASP A 406 -4.48 -12.87 14.20
CA ASP A 406 -5.66 -12.00 14.26
C ASP A 406 -5.32 -10.54 13.94
N VAL A 407 -4.23 -10.02 14.50
CA VAL A 407 -3.75 -8.65 14.23
C VAL A 407 -3.38 -8.50 12.75
N ARG A 408 -2.63 -9.46 12.20
CA ARG A 408 -2.25 -9.48 10.79
C ARG A 408 -3.46 -9.52 9.89
N LYS A 409 -4.39 -10.46 10.11
CA LYS A 409 -5.61 -10.59 9.32
C LYS A 409 -6.42 -9.29 9.34
N LYS A 410 -6.61 -8.69 10.52
CA LYS A 410 -7.36 -7.44 10.65
C LYS A 410 -6.67 -6.25 9.97
N LEU A 411 -5.34 -6.20 9.99
CA LEU A 411 -4.59 -5.18 9.26
C LEU A 411 -4.63 -5.41 7.75
N LEU A 412 -4.38 -6.62 7.25
CA LEU A 412 -4.42 -6.94 5.82
C LEU A 412 -5.80 -6.68 5.20
N LEU A 413 -6.89 -6.96 5.93
CA LEU A 413 -8.25 -6.60 5.50
C LEU A 413 -8.43 -5.08 5.30
N ARG A 414 -7.74 -4.25 6.09
CA ARG A 414 -7.74 -2.79 5.91
C ARG A 414 -6.88 -2.31 4.74
N PHE A 415 -6.05 -3.17 4.17
CA PHE A 415 -5.25 -2.85 2.97
C PHE A 415 -5.77 -3.53 1.71
N THR A 416 -6.76 -4.41 1.83
CA THR A 416 -7.45 -5.01 0.68
C THR A 416 -8.09 -3.89 -0.14
N ASN A 417 -7.83 -3.89 -1.46
CA ASN A 417 -8.30 -2.87 -2.40
C ASN A 417 -8.07 -1.41 -1.93
N PHE A 418 -6.84 -1.04 -1.57
CA PHE A 418 -6.49 0.31 -1.05
C PHE A 418 -7.17 0.68 0.28
N GLY A 419 -7.65 -0.31 1.03
CA GLY A 419 -8.49 -0.09 2.20
C GLY A 419 -9.87 0.45 1.85
N LYS A 420 -10.31 0.23 0.61
CA LYS A 420 -11.62 0.60 0.10
C LYS A 420 -12.43 -0.68 -0.15
N PRO A 421 -13.75 -0.61 0.00
CA PRO A 421 -14.62 -1.72 -0.36
C PRO A 421 -14.46 -2.10 -1.84
N THR A 422 -14.48 -3.40 -2.15
CA THR A 422 -14.49 -3.86 -3.55
C THR A 422 -15.92 -3.81 -4.07
N VAL A 423 -16.18 -2.94 -5.04
CA VAL A 423 -17.48 -2.80 -5.70
C VAL A 423 -17.33 -3.23 -7.15
N VAL A 424 -18.25 -4.07 -7.61
CA VAL A 424 -18.29 -4.63 -8.98
C VAL A 424 -19.63 -4.29 -9.63
N VAL A 425 -19.67 -4.26 -10.95
CA VAL A 425 -20.94 -4.26 -11.69
C VAL A 425 -21.45 -5.69 -11.80
N LEU A 426 -22.67 -5.94 -11.32
CA LEU A 426 -23.32 -7.24 -11.43
C LEU A 426 -24.23 -7.29 -12.67
N ASP A 427 -24.94 -6.21 -12.98
CA ASP A 427 -25.93 -6.19 -14.06
C ASP A 427 -26.20 -4.74 -14.48
N GLY A 428 -26.08 -4.40 -15.77
CA GLY A 428 -26.43 -3.08 -16.30
C GLY A 428 -27.85 -2.96 -16.83
N ASN A 429 -28.64 -4.02 -16.80
CA ASN A 429 -30.05 -4.04 -17.17
C ASN A 429 -30.90 -4.74 -16.10
N PHE A 430 -30.71 -4.35 -14.83
CA PHE A 430 -31.27 -5.05 -13.70
C PHE A 430 -32.79 -5.19 -13.76
N ARG A 431 -33.24 -6.45 -13.77
CA ARG A 431 -34.65 -6.86 -13.91
C ARG A 431 -35.31 -6.31 -15.18
N ASN A 432 -34.53 -6.18 -16.25
CA ASN A 432 -34.92 -5.67 -17.57
C ASN A 432 -35.56 -4.26 -17.52
N ARG A 433 -35.03 -3.37 -16.66
CA ARG A 433 -35.49 -1.97 -16.53
C ARG A 433 -34.42 -0.94 -16.90
N GLY A 434 -33.27 -1.40 -17.38
CA GLY A 434 -32.08 -0.58 -17.61
C GLY A 434 -31.52 0.07 -16.35
N GLU A 435 -31.80 -0.54 -15.19
CA GLU A 435 -31.23 -0.12 -13.92
C GLU A 435 -29.84 -0.74 -13.74
N LEU A 436 -28.92 -0.01 -13.12
CA LEU A 436 -27.61 -0.56 -12.77
C LEU A 436 -27.71 -1.32 -11.45
N LEU A 437 -27.09 -2.49 -11.35
CA LEU A 437 -26.85 -3.23 -10.11
C LEU A 437 -25.35 -3.32 -9.85
N LEU A 438 -24.93 -2.66 -8.78
CA LEU A 438 -23.60 -2.80 -8.18
C LEU A 438 -23.63 -3.82 -7.06
N GLY A 439 -22.55 -4.59 -6.92
CA GLY A 439 -22.33 -5.53 -5.83
C GLY A 439 -21.12 -5.14 -5.01
N HIS A 440 -21.27 -5.05 -3.70
CA HIS A 440 -20.14 -4.97 -2.78
C HIS A 440 -19.67 -6.39 -2.46
N ARG A 441 -18.46 -6.77 -2.90
CA ARG A 441 -17.85 -8.06 -2.59
C ARG A 441 -17.54 -8.13 -1.09
N TYR A 442 -18.47 -8.68 -0.32
CA TYR A 442 -18.45 -8.64 1.13
C TYR A 442 -17.43 -9.62 1.68
N ASN A 443 -16.41 -9.08 2.37
CA ASN A 443 -15.31 -9.83 2.98
C ASN A 443 -15.35 -9.80 4.53
N GLY A 444 -16.54 -9.54 5.11
CA GLY A 444 -16.73 -9.37 6.56
C GLY A 444 -16.67 -7.92 7.04
N VAL A 445 -16.37 -6.95 6.17
CA VAL A 445 -16.39 -5.51 6.51
C VAL A 445 -17.63 -4.86 5.90
N GLU A 446 -18.47 -4.22 6.71
CA GLU A 446 -19.66 -3.51 6.21
C GLU A 446 -19.32 -2.15 5.58
N LEU A 447 -20.17 -1.69 4.66
CA LEU A 447 -20.08 -0.34 4.12
C LEU A 447 -20.57 0.69 5.14
N ASP A 448 -19.93 1.86 5.16
CA ASP A 448 -20.54 3.05 5.77
C ASP A 448 -21.80 3.42 4.97
N ALA A 449 -22.96 3.22 5.59
CA ALA A 449 -24.24 3.38 4.90
C ALA A 449 -24.49 4.81 4.42
N GLU A 450 -24.03 5.83 5.16
CA GLU A 450 -24.23 7.23 4.75
C GLU A 450 -23.40 7.55 3.52
N ARG A 451 -22.12 7.15 3.53
CA ARG A 451 -21.22 7.32 2.38
C ARG A 451 -21.67 6.51 1.19
N ALA A 452 -22.05 5.25 1.38
CA ALA A 452 -22.55 4.39 0.31
C ALA A 452 -23.78 5.00 -0.39
N LYS A 453 -24.74 5.50 0.39
CA LYS A 453 -25.92 6.22 -0.13
C LYS A 453 -25.55 7.50 -0.87
N ALA A 454 -24.56 8.26 -0.40
CA ALA A 454 -24.08 9.45 -1.07
C ALA A 454 -23.37 9.13 -2.40
N THR A 455 -22.49 8.13 -2.42
CA THR A 455 -21.80 7.65 -3.64
C THR A 455 -22.81 7.14 -4.66
N LEU A 456 -23.86 6.42 -4.23
CA LEU A 456 -24.90 5.91 -5.12
C LEU A 456 -25.60 7.03 -5.91
N LYS A 457 -25.75 8.23 -5.33
CA LYS A 457 -26.29 9.40 -6.04
C LYS A 457 -25.36 9.89 -7.15
N ARG A 458 -24.05 9.81 -6.95
CA ARG A 458 -23.04 10.14 -7.97
C ARG A 458 -23.03 9.11 -9.10
N VAL A 459 -23.18 7.82 -8.77
CA VAL A 459 -23.33 6.77 -9.79
C VAL A 459 -24.56 7.05 -10.67
N PHE A 460 -25.68 7.48 -10.09
CA PHE A 460 -26.88 7.85 -10.85
C PHE A 460 -26.64 9.00 -11.83
N GLU A 461 -25.85 10.03 -11.44
CA GLU A 461 -25.46 11.12 -12.35
C GLU A 461 -24.71 10.58 -13.58
N LEU A 462 -23.91 9.51 -13.39
CA LEU A 462 -23.15 8.84 -14.44
C LEU A 462 -23.91 7.71 -15.15
N TRP A 463 -25.04 7.23 -14.63
CA TRP A 463 -25.82 6.18 -15.28
C TRP A 463 -27.05 6.74 -16.01
N GLY A 464 -27.66 7.80 -15.47
CA GLY A 464 -28.85 8.44 -16.01
C GLY A 464 -30.18 7.76 -15.66
N ARG A 465 -30.14 6.53 -15.11
CA ARG A 465 -31.30 5.69 -14.75
C ARG A 465 -31.16 5.21 -13.30
N PRO A 466 -32.19 4.61 -12.68
CA PRO A 466 -32.07 4.15 -11.30
C PRO A 466 -30.92 3.17 -11.10
N VAL A 467 -30.26 3.27 -9.95
CA VAL A 467 -29.06 2.50 -9.60
C VAL A 467 -29.29 1.76 -8.28
N ASN A 468 -28.71 0.58 -8.18
CA ASN A 468 -28.85 -0.34 -7.06
C ASN A 468 -27.47 -0.71 -6.52
N LEU A 469 -27.33 -0.86 -5.21
CA LEU A 469 -26.14 -1.37 -4.54
C LEU A 469 -26.53 -2.49 -3.58
N ALA A 470 -26.06 -3.71 -3.86
CA ALA A 470 -26.19 -4.87 -3.00
C ALA A 470 -25.00 -4.94 -2.01
N THR A 471 -25.27 -5.13 -0.72
CA THR A 471 -24.26 -5.29 0.33
C THR A 471 -24.82 -6.11 1.51
N VAL A 472 -23.96 -6.54 2.42
CA VAL A 472 -24.33 -7.11 3.71
C VAL A 472 -24.12 -6.07 4.82
N ARG A 473 -24.98 -6.06 5.84
CA ARG A 473 -24.81 -5.30 7.09
C ARG A 473 -25.04 -6.20 8.30
N VAL A 474 -24.46 -5.85 9.44
CA VAL A 474 -24.66 -6.63 10.69
C VAL A 474 -25.73 -6.00 11.57
N GLU A 475 -26.82 -6.72 11.78
CA GLU A 475 -27.91 -6.31 12.67
C GLU A 475 -27.81 -7.02 14.03
N TYR A 476 -28.27 -6.33 15.08
CA TYR A 476 -28.22 -6.85 16.45
C TYR A 476 -29.61 -6.78 17.06
N GLY A 477 -30.15 -7.92 17.47
CA GLY A 477 -31.48 -7.97 18.06
C GLY A 477 -31.54 -7.27 19.42
N ASP A 478 -32.59 -6.46 19.66
CA ASP A 478 -32.78 -5.74 20.93
C ASP A 478 -32.73 -6.63 22.17
N GLY A 479 -33.22 -7.86 22.07
CA GLY A 479 -33.20 -8.84 23.15
C GLY A 479 -31.79 -9.39 23.43
N GLU A 480 -30.99 -9.54 22.38
CA GLU A 480 -29.62 -10.02 22.43
C GLU A 480 -28.67 -8.98 23.00
N VAL A 481 -28.75 -7.73 22.53
CA VAL A 481 -28.01 -6.59 23.11
C VAL A 481 -28.29 -6.49 24.62
N ARG A 482 -29.55 -6.66 25.04
CA ARG A 482 -29.92 -6.65 26.46
C ARG A 482 -29.37 -7.85 27.25
N ARG A 483 -29.25 -9.03 26.64
CA ARG A 483 -28.66 -10.23 27.28
C ARG A 483 -27.14 -10.09 27.41
N ALA A 484 -26.49 -9.67 26.33
CA ALA A 484 -25.07 -9.38 26.24
C ALA A 484 -24.63 -8.36 27.31
N LYS A 485 -25.37 -7.24 27.43
CA LYS A 485 -25.19 -6.23 28.49
C LYS A 485 -25.26 -6.81 29.91
N ARG A 486 -26.09 -7.82 30.17
CA ARG A 486 -26.20 -8.45 31.50
C ARG A 486 -25.09 -9.45 31.79
N ARG A 487 -24.49 -10.04 30.75
CA ARG A 487 -23.44 -11.05 30.87
C ARG A 487 -22.03 -10.48 30.76
N GLY A 488 -21.90 -9.23 30.31
CA GLY A 488 -20.59 -8.64 30.00
C GLY A 488 -19.97 -9.27 28.75
N GLU A 489 -20.80 -9.77 27.85
CA GLU A 489 -20.42 -10.40 26.58
C GLU A 489 -20.82 -9.47 25.42
N GLU A 490 -20.24 -9.65 24.23
CA GLU A 490 -20.74 -8.96 23.04
C GLU A 490 -22.02 -9.62 22.51
N PRO A 491 -22.98 -8.85 21.98
CA PRO A 491 -24.12 -9.42 21.29
C PRO A 491 -23.66 -10.10 20.00
N GLU A 492 -24.18 -11.29 19.70
CA GLU A 492 -23.96 -11.90 18.39
C GLU A 492 -24.75 -11.07 17.36
N GLY A 493 -24.07 -10.70 16.27
CA GLY A 493 -24.69 -10.02 15.15
C GLY A 493 -25.25 -11.03 14.15
N THR A 494 -26.33 -10.67 13.47
CA THR A 494 -26.82 -11.41 12.30
C THR A 494 -26.47 -10.61 11.05
N GLU A 495 -25.75 -11.23 10.12
CA GLU A 495 -25.51 -10.66 8.80
C GLU A 495 -26.82 -10.70 7.98
N VAL A 496 -27.17 -9.55 7.40
CA VAL A 496 -28.39 -9.38 6.62
C VAL A 496 -28.03 -8.71 5.29
N GLY A 497 -28.37 -9.35 4.18
CA GLY A 497 -28.27 -8.78 2.85
C GLY A 497 -29.26 -7.63 2.65
N VAL A 498 -28.75 -6.49 2.17
CA VAL A 498 -29.53 -5.27 1.91
C VAL A 498 -29.21 -4.73 0.52
N ARG A 499 -30.24 -4.23 -0.17
CA ARG A 499 -30.12 -3.50 -1.43
C ARG A 499 -30.55 -2.04 -1.25
N TYR A 500 -29.63 -1.11 -1.49
CA TYR A 500 -29.94 0.31 -1.62
C TYR A 500 -30.34 0.63 -3.05
N GLN A 501 -31.40 1.41 -3.26
CA GLN A 501 -31.81 1.87 -4.59
C GLN A 501 -31.99 3.39 -4.60
N TYR A 502 -31.48 4.04 -5.65
CA TYR A 502 -31.67 5.46 -5.89
C TYR A 502 -32.20 5.70 -7.31
N ASP A 503 -33.30 6.43 -7.41
CA ASP A 503 -34.05 6.71 -8.64
C ASP A 503 -34.12 8.21 -8.97
N GLY A 504 -33.35 9.05 -8.27
CA GLY A 504 -33.39 10.51 -8.36
C GLY A 504 -34.14 11.21 -7.21
N GLY A 505 -34.78 10.45 -6.31
CA GLY A 505 -35.46 10.97 -5.12
C GLY A 505 -34.70 10.77 -3.80
N GLU A 506 -35.21 9.88 -2.95
CA GLU A 506 -34.53 9.43 -1.73
C GLU A 506 -33.99 8.01 -1.91
N VAL A 507 -32.93 7.65 -1.20
CA VAL A 507 -32.41 6.28 -1.26
C VAL A 507 -33.34 5.35 -0.48
N THR A 508 -33.88 4.35 -1.15
CA THR A 508 -34.76 3.33 -0.55
C THR A 508 -33.98 2.05 -0.22
N GLU A 509 -34.41 1.35 0.83
CA GLU A 509 -33.81 0.09 1.30
C GLU A 509 -34.75 -1.08 1.01
N HIS A 510 -34.19 -2.18 0.54
CA HIS A 510 -34.91 -3.41 0.21
C HIS A 510 -34.13 -4.61 0.73
N ASP A 511 -34.84 -5.69 1.06
CA ASP A 511 -34.22 -6.99 1.34
C ASP A 511 -33.51 -7.50 0.08
N LEU A 512 -32.38 -8.19 0.28
CA LEU A 512 -31.59 -8.74 -0.82
C LEU A 512 -32.11 -10.11 -1.24
N ASP A 513 -32.25 -10.33 -2.55
CA ASP A 513 -32.58 -11.64 -3.12
C ASP A 513 -31.40 -12.62 -2.91
N GLY A 514 -31.67 -13.86 -2.52
CA GLY A 514 -30.63 -14.85 -2.19
C GLY A 514 -29.66 -15.16 -3.35
N ASP A 515 -30.13 -15.08 -4.60
CA ASP A 515 -29.26 -15.24 -5.78
C ASP A 515 -28.26 -14.09 -5.92
N ILE A 516 -28.66 -12.86 -5.56
CA ILE A 516 -27.77 -11.69 -5.57
C ILE A 516 -26.83 -11.75 -4.37
N GLU A 517 -27.32 -12.19 -3.22
CA GLU A 517 -26.51 -12.41 -2.01
C GLU A 517 -25.35 -13.38 -2.28
N ALA A 518 -25.59 -14.49 -2.99
CA ALA A 518 -24.54 -15.42 -3.40
C ALA A 518 -23.50 -14.78 -4.34
N ARG A 519 -23.91 -13.84 -5.22
CA ARG A 519 -23.00 -13.15 -6.15
C ARG A 519 -22.11 -12.10 -5.46
N ILE A 520 -22.53 -11.58 -4.32
CA ILE A 520 -21.73 -10.61 -3.55
C ILE A 520 -20.87 -11.26 -2.47
N ALA A 521 -21.08 -12.55 -2.18
CA ALA A 521 -20.18 -13.31 -1.31
C ALA A 521 -18.77 -13.31 -1.92
N ALA A 522 -17.79 -12.85 -1.14
CA ALA A 522 -16.40 -12.86 -1.56
C ALA A 522 -15.77 -14.25 -1.33
N ASP A 523 -16.37 -15.29 -1.91
CA ASP A 523 -15.85 -16.67 -1.84
C ASP A 523 -14.58 -16.83 -2.69
N GLU A 524 -14.40 -15.93 -3.66
CA GLU A 524 -13.24 -15.81 -4.55
C GLU A 524 -12.50 -14.50 -4.27
N VAL A 525 -11.99 -14.29 -3.05
CA VAL A 525 -10.91 -13.32 -2.86
C VAL A 525 -9.65 -13.95 -3.44
N ASP A 526 -9.50 -13.83 -4.76
CA ASP A 526 -8.28 -14.19 -5.48
C ASP A 526 -7.17 -13.16 -5.17
N TYR A 527 -6.60 -13.31 -3.98
CA TYR A 527 -5.23 -12.87 -3.70
C TYR A 527 -4.37 -14.03 -3.20
N ASP A 528 -4.81 -15.27 -3.46
CA ASP A 528 -4.01 -16.46 -3.31
C ASP A 528 -3.42 -16.84 -4.68
N THR A 529 -2.42 -16.07 -5.14
CA THR A 529 -1.28 -16.74 -5.78
C THR A 529 -0.44 -17.42 -4.70
N LYS A 530 -1.06 -18.34 -3.97
CA LYS A 530 -0.34 -19.40 -3.24
C LYS A 530 -0.48 -20.64 -4.09
N PRO A 531 0.62 -21.14 -4.68
CA PRO A 531 0.58 -22.43 -5.36
C PRO A 531 0.03 -23.49 -4.40
N ASP A 532 -0.98 -24.24 -4.84
CA ASP A 532 -1.58 -25.37 -4.13
C ASP A 532 -0.56 -26.43 -3.67
N ASP A 533 0.69 -26.35 -4.14
CA ASP A 533 1.81 -27.23 -3.81
C ASP A 533 2.48 -26.96 -2.45
N TRP A 534 1.96 -26.08 -1.60
CA TRP A 534 2.53 -25.78 -0.26
C TRP A 534 1.82 -26.47 0.91
N LEU A 535 0.86 -27.36 0.64
CA LEU A 535 0.26 -28.27 1.62
C LEU A 535 0.57 -29.74 1.31
N ALA A 536 1.86 -30.06 1.17
CA ALA A 536 2.39 -31.42 1.14
C ALA A 536 3.48 -31.65 2.19
#